data_AF-A0A3D2B1R9-F1
#
_entry.id   AF-A0A3D2B1R9-F1
#
_cell.length_a   1.000
_cell.length_b   1.000
_cell.length_c   1.000
_cell.angle_alpha   90.00
_cell.angle_beta   90.00
_cell.angle_gamma   90.00
#
_symmetry.space_group_name_H-M   'P 1'
#
loop_
_entity.id
_entity.type
_entity.pdbx_description
1 polymer ?
#
loop_
_entity_poly.entity_id
_entity_poly.type
_entity_poly.pdbx_seq_one_letter_code
_entity_poly.pdbx_strand_id
1 'polypeptide(L)' 'VASRLRTIFEQRKDKTMFIAAAGTLRYGEIIDVIDAAKGAGVDKVGIVTDGMRRAAGVTGGGGD' A
#
# COMPACT_ATOMS: atom_id res chain seq x y z
N VAL A 1 4.95 -6.35 -13.95
CA VAL A 1 4.23 -5.78 -12.77
C VAL A 1 3.85 -4.31 -12.99
N ALA A 2 4.77 -3.45 -13.44
CA ALA A 2 4.53 -2.02 -13.70
C ALA A 2 3.32 -1.70 -14.62
N SER A 3 3.08 -2.51 -15.65
CA SER A 3 1.97 -2.30 -16.59
C SER A 3 0.58 -2.41 -15.96
N ARG A 4 0.39 -3.32 -14.98
CA ARG A 4 -0.92 -3.56 -14.37
C ARG A 4 -1.35 -2.44 -13.42
N LEU A 5 -0.41 -1.91 -12.65
CA LEU A 5 -0.66 -0.78 -11.74
C LEU A 5 -1.02 0.48 -12.54
N ARG A 6 -0.29 0.76 -13.62
CA ARG A 6 -0.57 1.87 -14.54
C ARG A 6 -2.02 1.81 -15.06
N THR A 7 -2.44 0.67 -15.61
CA THR A 7 -3.80 0.51 -16.15
C THR A 7 -4.90 0.70 -15.09
N ILE A 8 -4.68 0.24 -13.85
CA ILE A 8 -5.67 0.36 -12.77
C ILE A 8 -5.84 1.80 -12.33
N PHE A 9 -4.75 2.57 -12.26
CA PHE A 9 -4.76 3.93 -11.73
C PHE A 9 -5.01 5.01 -12.81
N GLU A 10 -4.81 4.70 -14.09
CA GLU A 10 -5.05 5.64 -15.19
C GLU A 10 -6.52 6.08 -15.31
N GLN A 11 -7.47 5.21 -14.95
CA GLN A 11 -8.91 5.49 -14.98
C GLN A 11 -9.48 6.03 -13.67
N ARG A 12 -8.69 6.12 -12.59
CA ARG A 12 -9.17 6.55 -11.27
C ARG A 12 -8.93 8.03 -11.04
N LYS A 13 -9.96 8.73 -10.52
CA LYS A 13 -9.83 10.11 -10.02
C LYS A 13 -8.98 10.18 -8.75
N ASP A 14 -9.12 9.19 -7.88
CA ASP A 14 -8.32 9.06 -6.66
C ASP A 14 -7.33 7.90 -6.78
N LYS A 15 -6.04 8.24 -6.86
CA LYS A 15 -4.96 7.27 -7.00
C LYS A 15 -4.24 7.07 -5.67
N THR A 16 -5.00 6.64 -4.67
CA THR A 16 -4.46 6.31 -3.34
C THR A 16 -4.19 4.81 -3.25
N MET A 17 -3.00 4.43 -2.77
CA MET A 17 -2.60 3.05 -2.53
C MET A 17 -2.24 2.86 -1.06
N PHE A 18 -2.69 1.75 -0.48
CA PHE A 18 -2.29 1.33 0.86
C PHE A 18 -1.40 0.10 0.77
N ILE A 19 -0.25 0.15 1.44
CA ILE A 19 0.73 -0.92 1.52
C ILE A 19 0.64 -1.56 2.90
N ALA A 20 0.34 -2.85 2.94
CA ALA A 20 0.47 -3.63 4.16
C ALA A 20 1.95 -3.94 4.39
N ALA A 21 2.51 -3.51 5.52
CA ALA A 21 3.92 -3.74 5.84
C ALA A 21 4.10 -4.22 7.28
N ALA A 22 5.14 -5.00 7.52
CA ALA A 22 5.54 -5.34 8.88
C ALA A 22 6.06 -4.08 9.59
N GLY A 23 5.67 -3.87 10.85
CA GLY A 23 6.16 -2.72 11.65
C GLY A 23 7.65 -2.77 11.98
N THR A 24 8.30 -3.91 11.73
CA THR A 24 9.73 -4.14 11.93
C THR A 24 10.57 -3.87 10.68
N LEU A 25 9.94 -3.60 9.53
CA LEU A 25 10.67 -3.31 8.29
C LEU A 25 11.52 -2.05 8.44
N ARG A 26 12.72 -2.06 7.88
CA ARG A 26 13.56 -0.85 7.83
C ARG A 26 13.03 0.10 6.77
N TYR A 27 13.18 1.40 7.02
CA TYR A 27 12.78 2.45 6.07
C TYR A 27 13.43 2.27 4.68
N GLY A 28 14.71 1.87 4.65
CA GLY A 28 15.41 1.64 3.38
C GLY A 28 14.88 0.46 2.56
N GLU A 29 14.16 -0.48 3.17
CA GLU A 29 13.59 -1.63 2.44
C GLU A 29 12.21 -1.30 1.84
N ILE A 30 11.49 -0.33 2.42
CA ILE A 30 10.16 0.06 1.95
C ILE A 30 10.21 1.18 0.90
N ILE A 31 11.29 1.95 0.85
CA ILE A 31 11.40 3.10 -0.06
C ILE A 31 11.29 2.70 -1.54
N ASP A 32 11.91 1.59 -1.93
CA ASP A 32 11.89 1.10 -3.31
C ASP A 32 10.46 0.74 -3.75
N VAL A 33 9.66 0.21 -2.83
CA VAL A 33 8.25 -0.12 -3.08
C VAL A 33 7.41 1.15 -3.25
N ILE A 34 7.67 2.17 -2.44
CA ILE A 34 6.99 3.47 -2.51
C ILE A 34 7.33 4.17 -3.84
N ASP A 35 8.60 4.14 -4.24
CA ASP A 35 9.04 4.74 -5.50
C ASP A 35 8.41 4.04 -6.71
N ALA A 36 8.38 2.70 -6.72
CA ALA A 36 7.70 1.93 -7.75
C ALA A 36 6.20 2.25 -7.84
N ALA A 37 5.52 2.45 -6.70
CA ALA A 37 4.11 2.85 -6.66
C ALA A 37 3.91 4.25 -7.26
N LYS A 38 4.74 5.22 -6.91
CA LYS A 38 4.71 6.57 -7.48
C LYS A 38 4.98 6.55 -8.99
N GLY A 39 6.00 5.81 -9.45
CA GLY A 39 6.32 5.64 -10.86
C GLY A 39 5.19 4.98 -11.67
N ALA A 40 4.37 4.16 -11.03
CA ALA A 40 3.18 3.57 -11.63
C ALA A 40 1.97 4.52 -11.73
N GLY A 41 2.08 5.74 -11.18
CA GLY A 41 1.03 6.76 -11.25
C GLY A 41 0.13 6.83 -10.02
N VAL A 42 0.59 6.37 -8.85
CA VAL A 42 -0.09 6.56 -7.57
C VAL A 42 0.20 7.95 -7.02
N ASP A 43 -0.84 8.69 -6.62
CA ASP A 43 -0.74 10.06 -6.09
C ASP A 43 -0.48 10.07 -4.57
N LYS A 44 -1.08 9.12 -3.83
CA LYS A 44 -0.99 9.04 -2.37
C LYS A 44 -0.66 7.62 -1.94
N VAL A 45 0.34 7.46 -1.08
CA VAL A 45 0.75 6.17 -0.53
C VAL A 45 0.59 6.17 0.99
N GLY A 46 -0.21 5.24 1.51
CA GLY A 46 -0.35 4.98 2.94
C GLY A 46 0.27 3.64 3.32
N ILE A 47 0.94 3.57 4.47
CA ILE A 47 1.48 2.32 5.01
C ILE A 47 0.60 1.90 6.18
N VAL A 48 0.17 0.64 6.16
CA VAL A 48 -0.65 0.04 7.20
C VAL A 48 0.12 -1.12 7.79
N THR A 49 0.41 -1.04 9.09
CA THR A 49 1.03 -2.14 9.82
C THR A 49 -0.01 -2.97 10.55
N ASP A 50 0.31 -4.23 10.86
CA ASP A 50 -0.59 -5.08 11.64
C ASP A 50 -0.85 -4.51 13.04
N GLY A 51 0.11 -3.76 13.61
CA GLY A 51 -0.10 -3.00 14.85
C GLY A 51 -1.21 -1.95 14.69
N MET A 52 -1.19 -1.18 13.59
CA MET A 52 -2.24 -0.20 13.29
C MET A 52 -3.60 -0.85 13.05
N ARG A 53 -3.65 -1.99 12.36
CA ARG A 53 -4.91 -2.74 12.14
C ARG A 53 -5.52 -3.23 13.44
N ARG A 54 -4.70 -3.78 14.34
CA ARG A 54 -5.11 -4.21 15.68
C ARG A 54 -5.59 -3.01 16.53
N ALA A 55 -4.85 -1.90 16.51
CA ALA A 55 -5.21 -0.69 17.24
C ALA A 55 -6.54 -0.08 16.76
N ALA A 56 -6.85 -0.20 15.46
CA ALA A 56 -8.11 0.26 14.89
C ALA A 56 -9.31 -0.67 15.16
N GLY A 57 -9.15 -1.73 15.97
CA GLY A 57 -10.23 -2.67 16.30
C GLY A 57 -10.67 -3.55 15.12
N VAL A 58 -9.88 -3.57 14.03
CA VAL A 58 -10.13 -4.41 12.86
C VAL A 58 -9.63 -5.82 13.18
N THR A 59 -10.38 -6.57 13.98
CA THR A 59 -10.23 -8.02 14.05
C THR A 59 -10.53 -8.56 12.66
N GLY A 60 -9.50 -9.13 12.02
CA GLY A 60 -9.60 -9.67 10.67
C GLY A 60 -10.87 -10.49 10.51
N GLY A 61 -11.76 -10.05 9.61
CA GLY A 61 -12.91 -10.84 9.20
C GLY A 61 -12.37 -12.18 8.71
N GLY A 62 -12.76 -13.25 9.40
CA GLY A 62 -12.51 -14.61 8.98
C GLY A 62 -13.05 -14.81 7.57
N GLY A 63 -12.20 -15.39 6.72
CA GLY A 63 -12.57 -15.94 5.44
C GLY A 63 -11.77 -17.22 5.29
N ASP A 64 -12.51 -18.32 5.17
CA ASP A 64 -12.05 -19.69 5.00
C ASP A 64 -11.09 -19.88 3.81
#